data_AF-A0A4U7ET89-F1
#
_entry.id   AF-A0A4U7ET89-F1
#
_cell.length_a   1.000
_cell.length_b   1.000
_cell.length_c   1.000
_cell.angle_alpha   90.00
_cell.angle_beta   90.00
_cell.angle_gamma   90.00
#
_symmetry.space_group_name_H-M   'P 1'
#
loop_
_entity.id
_entity.type
_entity.pdbx_description
1 polymer ?
#
loop_
_entity_poly.entity_id
_entity_poly.type
_entity_poly.pdbx_seq_one_letter_code
_entity_poly.pdbx_strand_id
1 'polypeptide(L)'
;MGRIINYKKTELYDTLVDEYEVFENYYDLLIFLAVIGYKEDNPVREGYRGSSSEGTAGESGLHNVYSQDLYRTIMASLAFQDTGDPEALVDEQTHMKVLAQYAAGGLEIAEDEFGDIAGDPTDAVINYIKMSQSEDTGTEGELAKIVQSFDDEMMNIEGE
;
A
#
# COMPACT_ATOMS: atom_id res chain seq x y z
N MET A 1 -7.20 14.39 -19.00
CA MET A 1 -6.19 14.56 -17.91
C MET A 1 -6.23 13.27 -17.12
N GLY A 2 -5.11 12.56 -16.97
CA GLY A 2 -5.08 11.31 -16.21
C GLY A 2 -5.30 11.56 -14.71
N ARG A 3 -5.82 10.57 -13.98
CA ARG A 3 -5.91 10.62 -12.52
C ARG A 3 -4.51 10.43 -11.91
N ILE A 4 -4.21 11.20 -10.86
CA ILE A 4 -2.91 11.26 -10.20
C ILE A 4 -3.07 10.89 -8.73
N ILE A 5 -2.24 9.97 -8.26
CA ILE A 5 -2.06 9.66 -6.84
C ILE A 5 -1.03 10.65 -6.30
N ASN A 6 -1.42 11.38 -5.25
CA ASN A 6 -0.51 12.27 -4.53
C ASN A 6 -0.15 11.60 -3.21
N TYR A 7 1.14 11.50 -2.90
CA TYR A 7 1.66 10.78 -1.74
C TYR A 7 2.90 11.47 -1.17
N LYS A 8 3.20 11.20 0.10
CA LYS A 8 4.42 11.66 0.77
C LYS A 8 5.61 10.88 0.22
N LYS A 9 6.59 11.59 -0.34
CA LYS A 9 7.85 11.06 -0.86
C LYS A 9 8.99 11.66 -0.05
N THR A 10 9.87 10.81 0.49
CA THR A 10 11.11 11.23 1.17
C THR A 10 12.32 10.71 0.40
N GLU A 11 13.53 10.98 0.91
CA GLU A 11 14.78 10.52 0.31
C GLU A 11 14.84 8.99 0.16
N LEU A 12 14.13 8.24 1.02
CA LEU A 12 14.08 6.78 0.94
C LEU A 12 13.57 6.28 -0.42
N TYR A 13 12.67 7.02 -1.07
CA TYR A 13 12.22 6.66 -2.43
C TYR A 13 13.36 6.74 -3.44
N ASP A 14 14.19 7.78 -3.37
CA ASP A 14 15.31 7.96 -4.29
C ASP A 14 16.38 6.89 -4.02
N THR A 15 16.64 6.58 -2.74
CA THR A 15 17.55 5.50 -2.34
C THR A 15 17.10 4.14 -2.88
N LEU A 16 15.84 3.75 -2.65
CA LEU A 16 15.35 2.40 -2.99
C LEU A 16 15.04 2.21 -4.47
N VAL A 17 14.77 3.28 -5.22
CA VAL A 17 14.38 3.19 -6.65
C VAL A 17 15.53 3.61 -7.56
N ASP A 18 16.17 4.75 -7.30
CA ASP A 18 17.15 5.31 -8.23
C ASP A 18 18.60 4.91 -7.88
N GLU A 19 18.95 4.87 -6.59
CA GLU A 19 20.33 4.61 -6.16
C GLU A 19 20.66 3.11 -6.16
N TYR A 20 19.80 2.31 -5.52
CA TYR A 20 20.02 0.88 -5.34
C TYR A 20 19.13 0.00 -6.23
N GLU A 21 18.18 0.59 -6.98
CA GLU A 21 17.30 -0.12 -7.92
C GLU A 21 16.60 -1.35 -7.29
N VAL A 22 16.28 -1.27 -5.99
CA VAL A 22 15.57 -2.34 -5.25
C VAL A 22 14.16 -2.53 -5.79
N PHE A 23 13.53 -1.42 -6.18
CA PHE A 23 12.25 -1.39 -6.87
C PHE A 23 12.43 -0.77 -8.26
N GLU A 24 11.77 -1.34 -9.27
CA GLU A 24 11.88 -0.84 -10.65
C GLU A 24 11.31 0.57 -10.82
N ASN A 25 10.24 0.91 -10.09
CA ASN A 25 9.59 2.20 -10.18
C ASN A 25 9.06 2.69 -8.82
N TYR A 26 8.90 4.00 -8.67
CA TYR A 26 8.31 4.59 -7.46
C TYR A 26 6.90 4.09 -7.13
N TYR A 27 6.11 3.68 -8.12
CA TYR A 27 4.78 3.14 -7.86
C TYR A 27 4.82 1.69 -7.32
N ASP A 28 5.88 0.93 -7.61
CA ASP A 28 6.10 -0.40 -7.03
C ASP A 28 6.40 -0.23 -5.53
N LEU A 29 7.29 0.70 -5.19
CA LEU A 29 7.59 1.06 -3.81
C LEU A 29 6.36 1.63 -3.09
N LEU A 30 5.57 2.49 -3.74
CA LEU A 30 4.34 3.04 -3.17
C LEU A 30 3.35 1.94 -2.75
N ILE A 31 3.15 0.93 -3.60
CA ILE A 31 2.28 -0.22 -3.30
C ILE A 31 2.87 -1.03 -2.14
N PHE A 32 4.18 -1.30 -2.18
CA PHE A 32 4.86 -2.04 -1.12
C PHE A 32 4.72 -1.35 0.25
N LEU A 33 4.98 -0.04 0.31
CA LEU A 33 4.81 0.75 1.53
C LEU A 33 3.35 0.76 2.01
N ALA A 34 2.37 0.82 1.11
CA ALA A 34 0.97 0.74 1.51
C ALA A 34 0.63 -0.61 2.15
N VAL A 35 1.19 -1.71 1.64
CA VAL A 35 1.03 -3.04 2.25
C VAL A 35 1.70 -3.11 3.62
N ILE A 36 2.89 -2.52 3.80
CA ILE A 36 3.53 -2.39 5.11
C ILE A 36 2.63 -1.61 6.07
N GLY A 37 2.19 -0.42 5.68
CA GLY A 37 1.34 0.42 6.53
C GLY A 37 0.04 -0.26 6.93
N TYR A 38 -0.56 -1.04 6.03
CA TYR A 38 -1.75 -1.84 6.36
C TYR A 38 -1.45 -2.98 7.32
N LYS A 39 -0.38 -3.73 7.08
CA LYS A 39 0.04 -4.85 7.94
C LYS A 39 0.28 -4.41 9.38
N GLU A 40 0.88 -3.24 9.56
CA GLU A 40 1.21 -2.68 10.87
C GLU A 40 0.09 -1.78 11.45
N ASP A 41 -1.09 -1.73 10.80
CA ASP A 41 -2.24 -0.89 11.20
C ASP A 41 -1.87 0.59 11.45
N ASN A 42 -1.00 1.15 10.59
CA ASN A 42 -0.48 2.51 10.72
C ASN A 42 -0.87 3.41 9.52
N PRO A 43 -2.14 3.79 9.34
CA PRO A 43 -2.51 4.76 8.30
C PRO A 43 -2.26 6.20 8.76
N VAL A 44 -1.47 6.95 7.98
CA VAL A 44 -1.30 8.40 8.20
C VAL A 44 -2.48 9.15 7.60
N ARG A 45 -3.40 9.65 8.44
CA ARG A 45 -4.67 10.25 7.97
C ARG A 45 -4.52 11.68 7.47
N GLU A 46 -3.55 12.41 8.00
CA GLU A 46 -3.26 13.82 7.66
C GLU A 46 -1.82 13.97 7.18
N GLY A 47 -1.54 14.89 6.26
CA GLY A 47 -0.18 15.10 5.74
C GLY A 47 0.37 13.99 4.83
N TYR A 48 -0.40 12.93 4.58
CA TYR A 48 -0.02 11.77 3.76
C TYR A 48 0.32 12.07 2.29
N ARG A 49 0.03 13.28 1.81
CA ARG A 49 0.41 13.76 0.47
C ARG A 49 1.78 14.44 0.44
N GLY A 50 2.42 14.60 1.60
CA GLY A 50 3.59 15.44 1.76
C GLY A 50 3.27 16.92 1.51
N SER A 51 4.32 17.71 1.37
CA SER A 51 4.26 19.15 1.20
C SER A 51 5.20 19.62 0.11
N SER A 52 4.66 20.36 -0.87
CA SER A 52 5.47 20.95 -1.93
C SER A 52 6.48 21.98 -1.40
N SER A 53 6.17 22.67 -0.30
CA SER A 53 7.12 23.62 0.30
C SER A 53 8.28 22.94 1.02
N GLU A 54 8.10 21.69 1.43
CA GLU A 54 9.11 20.88 2.11
C GLU A 54 9.78 19.89 1.15
N GLY A 55 9.40 19.89 -0.14
CA GLY A 55 9.95 18.98 -1.14
C GLY A 55 9.50 17.52 -1.00
N THR A 56 8.48 17.24 -0.19
CA THR A 56 8.03 15.87 0.13
C THR A 56 6.79 15.43 -0.64
N ALA A 57 6.34 16.21 -1.63
CA ALA A 57 5.18 15.89 -2.46
C ALA A 57 5.59 15.00 -3.65
N GLY A 58 5.09 13.76 -3.67
CA GLY A 58 5.24 12.80 -4.76
C GLY A 58 3.95 12.63 -5.57
N GLU A 59 4.10 12.31 -6.85
CA GLU A 59 3.00 12.05 -7.77
C GLU A 59 3.21 10.75 -8.56
N SER A 60 2.14 10.03 -8.82
CA SER A 60 2.14 8.87 -9.73
C SER A 60 0.84 8.78 -10.49
N GLY A 61 0.92 8.47 -11.79
CA GLY A 61 -0.26 8.29 -12.62
C GLY A 61 -1.02 7.04 -12.21
N LEU A 62 -2.33 7.16 -11.94
CA LEU A 62 -3.18 6.02 -11.57
C LEU A 62 -3.13 4.91 -12.63
N HIS A 63 -3.06 5.29 -13.90
CA HIS A 63 -2.97 4.36 -15.03
C HIS A 63 -1.72 3.46 -14.99
N ASN A 64 -0.61 3.93 -14.40
CA ASN A 64 0.61 3.11 -14.25
C ASN A 64 0.35 1.99 -13.23
N VAL A 65 -0.27 2.34 -12.11
CA VAL A 65 -0.63 1.38 -11.06
C VAL A 65 -1.69 0.39 -11.57
N TYR A 66 -2.73 0.89 -12.23
CA TYR A 66 -3.83 0.08 -12.76
C TYR A 66 -3.47 -0.76 -13.98
N SER A 67 -2.28 -0.55 -14.58
CA SER A 67 -1.81 -1.42 -15.66
C SER A 67 -1.51 -2.85 -15.16
N GLN A 68 -1.36 -3.02 -13.85
CA GLN A 68 -1.18 -4.31 -13.19
C GLN A 68 -2.43 -4.69 -12.39
N ASP A 69 -3.07 -5.80 -12.75
CA ASP A 69 -4.28 -6.30 -12.09
C ASP A 69 -4.06 -6.54 -10.58
N LEU A 70 -2.85 -6.99 -10.21
CA LEU A 70 -2.47 -7.19 -8.81
C LEU A 70 -2.55 -5.88 -8.02
N TYR A 71 -1.95 -4.79 -8.52
CA TYR A 71 -1.92 -3.51 -7.81
C TYR A 71 -3.30 -2.89 -7.71
N ARG A 72 -4.10 -3.00 -8.78
CA ARG A 72 -5.51 -2.59 -8.75
C ARG A 72 -6.28 -3.36 -7.68
N THR A 73 -6.06 -4.66 -7.58
CA THR A 73 -6.71 -5.52 -6.57
C THR A 73 -6.29 -5.12 -5.16
N ILE A 74 -4.99 -4.92 -4.92
CA ILE A 74 -4.46 -4.46 -3.63
C ILE A 74 -5.13 -3.14 -3.23
N MET A 75 -5.18 -2.16 -4.13
CA MET A 75 -5.80 -0.86 -3.86
C MET A 75 -7.28 -0.97 -3.48
N ALA A 76 -8.05 -1.79 -4.21
CA ALA A 76 -9.46 -2.02 -3.92
C ALA A 76 -9.65 -2.73 -2.58
N SER A 77 -8.83 -3.75 -2.30
CA SER A 77 -8.87 -4.46 -1.02
C SER A 77 -8.53 -3.54 0.15
N LEU A 78 -7.48 -2.72 0.05
CA LEU A 78 -7.13 -1.74 1.07
C LEU A 78 -8.28 -0.74 1.30
N ALA A 79 -8.90 -0.24 0.23
CA ALA A 79 -10.02 0.69 0.31
C ALA A 79 -11.23 0.08 1.02
N PHE A 80 -11.59 -1.16 0.68
CA PHE A 80 -12.67 -1.89 1.34
C PHE A 80 -12.35 -2.16 2.81
N GLN A 81 -11.16 -2.66 3.14
CA GLN A 81 -10.78 -2.96 4.52
C GLN A 81 -10.74 -1.70 5.40
N ASP A 82 -10.31 -0.56 4.84
CA ASP A 82 -10.24 0.70 5.57
C ASP A 82 -11.61 1.32 5.87
N THR A 83 -12.56 1.15 4.95
CA THR A 83 -13.85 1.84 5.00
C THR A 83 -15.00 0.96 5.47
N GLY A 84 -14.90 -0.36 5.28
CA GLY A 84 -16.00 -1.31 5.42
C GLY A 84 -17.12 -1.13 4.39
N ASP A 85 -16.92 -0.30 3.36
CA ASP A 85 -17.92 0.04 2.36
C ASP A 85 -17.68 -0.75 1.06
N PRO A 86 -18.61 -1.62 0.61
CA PRO A 86 -18.48 -2.34 -0.66
C PRO A 86 -18.32 -1.42 -1.88
N GLU A 87 -18.86 -0.20 -1.86
CA GLU A 87 -18.68 0.76 -2.97
C GLU A 87 -17.22 1.19 -3.12
N ALA A 88 -16.42 1.09 -2.04
CA ALA A 88 -15.00 1.41 -2.05
C ALA A 88 -14.17 0.43 -2.91
N LEU A 89 -14.72 -0.72 -3.35
CA LEU A 89 -14.03 -1.66 -4.25
C LEU A 89 -13.88 -1.14 -5.68
N VAL A 90 -14.68 -0.15 -6.07
CA VAL A 90 -14.70 0.42 -7.43
C VAL A 90 -14.46 1.93 -7.44
N ASP A 91 -14.48 2.59 -6.29
CA ASP A 91 -14.19 4.02 -6.20
C ASP A 91 -12.68 4.30 -6.22
N GLU A 92 -12.19 4.64 -7.41
CA GLU A 92 -10.78 4.97 -7.59
C GLU A 92 -10.33 6.17 -6.74
N GLN A 93 -11.20 7.12 -6.38
CA GLN A 93 -10.78 8.23 -5.50
C GLN A 93 -10.47 7.72 -4.09
N THR A 94 -11.31 6.83 -3.58
CA THR A 94 -11.06 6.15 -2.31
C THR A 94 -9.82 5.27 -2.40
N HIS A 95 -9.63 4.51 -3.49
CA HIS A 95 -8.41 3.73 -3.71
C HIS A 95 -7.14 4.59 -3.61
N MET A 96 -7.08 5.71 -4.35
CA MET A 96 -5.92 6.60 -4.35
C MET A 96 -5.66 7.22 -2.97
N LYS A 97 -6.73 7.63 -2.26
CA LYS A 97 -6.61 8.20 -0.93
C LYS A 97 -6.09 7.18 0.07
N VAL A 98 -6.72 6.01 0.15
CA VAL A 98 -6.37 4.97 1.12
C VAL A 98 -4.97 4.43 0.87
N LEU A 99 -4.61 4.19 -0.40
CA LEU A 99 -3.24 3.81 -0.77
C LEU A 99 -2.22 4.81 -0.25
N ALA A 100 -2.43 6.10 -0.48
CA ALA A 100 -1.47 7.13 -0.06
C ALA A 100 -1.39 7.28 1.46
N GLN A 101 -2.49 7.07 2.19
CA GLN A 101 -2.51 7.10 3.66
C GLN A 101 -1.71 5.94 4.26
N TYR A 102 -1.92 4.72 3.79
CA TYR A 102 -1.14 3.57 4.25
C TYR A 102 0.31 3.65 3.78
N ALA A 103 0.58 4.08 2.55
CA ALA A 103 1.95 4.24 2.09
C ALA A 103 2.74 5.25 2.93
N ALA A 104 2.11 6.34 3.35
CA ALA A 104 2.75 7.31 4.21
C ALA A 104 3.10 6.75 5.60
N GLY A 105 2.30 5.86 6.17
CA GLY A 105 2.66 5.22 7.44
C GLY A 105 3.60 4.03 7.27
N GLY A 106 3.52 3.30 6.17
CA GLY A 106 4.52 2.32 5.78
C GLY A 106 5.88 2.95 5.52
N LEU A 107 5.91 4.19 5.03
CA LEU A 107 7.12 4.98 4.88
C LEU A 107 7.78 5.29 6.23
N GLU A 108 7.00 5.63 7.25
CA GLU A 108 7.55 5.87 8.60
C GLU A 108 8.19 4.60 9.17
N ILE A 109 7.53 3.45 9.02
CA ILE A 109 8.07 2.14 9.43
C ILE A 109 9.33 1.80 8.63
N ALA A 110 9.30 2.04 7.32
CA ALA A 110 10.39 1.78 6.41
C ALA A 110 11.63 2.62 6.72
N GLU A 111 11.46 3.89 7.07
CA GLU A 111 12.55 4.77 7.49
C GLU A 111 13.20 4.26 8.78
N ASP A 112 12.40 3.79 9.74
CA ASP A 112 12.90 3.21 10.99
C ASP A 112 13.66 1.87 10.77
N GLU A 113 13.17 1.02 9.86
CA GLU A 113 13.71 -0.32 9.62
C GLU A 113 14.91 -0.33 8.65
N PHE A 114 14.93 0.57 7.66
CA PHE A 114 15.94 0.57 6.60
C PHE A 114 16.47 1.94 6.16
N GLY A 115 15.99 3.05 6.73
CA GLY A 115 16.41 4.40 6.35
C GLY A 115 17.85 4.78 6.75
N ASP A 116 18.34 4.27 7.88
CA ASP A 116 19.67 4.61 8.41
C ASP A 116 20.76 3.55 8.10
N ILE A 117 20.50 2.65 7.15
CA ILE A 117 21.43 1.55 6.86
C ILE A 117 22.61 2.04 6.03
N ALA A 118 23.81 1.83 6.55
CA ALA A 118 25.02 2.06 5.80
C ALA A 118 25.22 0.97 4.74
N GLY A 119 25.06 1.33 3.46
CA GLY A 119 25.28 0.43 2.32
C GLY A 119 23.97 0.04 1.62
N ASP A 120 23.97 -1.10 0.95
CA ASP A 120 22.83 -1.57 0.15
C ASP A 120 21.65 -1.99 1.06
N PRO A 121 20.48 -1.32 0.95
CA PRO A 121 19.30 -1.60 1.77
C PRO A 121 18.53 -2.86 1.34
N THR A 122 18.91 -3.51 0.24
CA THR A 122 18.24 -4.72 -0.29
C THR A 122 18.12 -5.82 0.75
N ASP A 123 19.21 -6.10 1.48
CA ASP A 123 19.22 -7.15 2.51
C ASP A 123 18.24 -6.84 3.65
N ALA A 124 18.09 -5.56 4.00
CA ALA A 124 17.19 -5.14 5.06
C ALA A 124 15.72 -5.29 4.65
N VAL A 125 15.38 -4.90 3.42
CA VAL A 125 14.04 -5.14 2.84
C VAL A 125 13.74 -6.64 2.81
N ILE A 126 14.68 -7.47 2.36
CA ILE A 126 14.52 -8.93 2.34
C ILE A 126 14.33 -9.48 3.77
N ASN A 127 15.07 -8.98 4.74
CA ASN A 127 14.97 -9.42 6.13
C ASN A 127 13.61 -9.03 6.74
N TYR A 128 13.11 -7.83 6.48
CA TYR A 128 11.77 -7.40 6.89
C TYR A 128 10.68 -8.35 6.33
N ILE A 129 10.78 -8.70 5.04
CA ILE A 129 9.86 -9.66 4.39
C ILE A 129 9.97 -11.06 5.02
N LYS A 130 11.18 -11.52 5.38
CA LYS A 130 11.35 -12.85 6.01
C LYS A 130 10.84 -12.89 7.44
N MET A 131 11.05 -11.83 8.22
CA MET A 131 10.56 -11.75 9.59
C MET A 131 9.03 -11.74 9.62
N SER A 132 8.40 -11.02 8.70
CA SER A 132 6.94 -11.02 8.54
C SER A 132 6.33 -12.37 8.12
N GLN A 133 7.07 -13.23 7.41
CA GLN A 133 6.62 -14.61 7.10
C GLN A 133 6.71 -15.56 8.31
N SER A 134 7.51 -15.20 9.32
CA SER A 134 7.79 -16.05 10.47
C SER A 134 6.68 -15.99 11.55
N GLU A 135 5.85 -14.95 11.52
CA GLU A 135 4.93 -14.66 12.63
C GLU A 135 3.53 -15.23 12.46
N ASP A 136 2.96 -15.34 11.26
CA ASP A 136 1.75 -16.14 11.04
C ASP A 136 1.46 -16.25 9.53
N THR A 137 1.31 -17.46 9.02
CA THR A 137 0.60 -17.67 7.75
C THR A 137 -0.24 -18.94 7.81
N GLY A 138 -1.20 -18.94 8.74
CA GLY A 138 -2.52 -19.54 8.49
C GLY A 138 -3.29 -18.85 7.36
N THR A 139 -2.64 -18.53 6.23
CA THR A 139 -3.21 -17.82 5.06
C THR A 139 -4.39 -18.57 4.43
N GLU A 140 -4.53 -19.86 4.72
CA GLU A 140 -5.73 -20.65 4.36
C GLU A 140 -6.99 -20.23 5.14
N GLY A 141 -6.87 -19.50 6.25
CA GLY A 141 -7.99 -19.11 7.12
C GLY A 141 -8.64 -17.78 6.76
N GLU A 142 -7.86 -16.71 6.58
CA GLU A 142 -8.42 -15.35 6.49
C GLU A 142 -9.02 -15.05 5.12
N LEU A 143 -8.38 -15.48 4.03
CA LEU A 143 -8.97 -15.41 2.69
C LEU A 143 -10.22 -16.28 2.58
N ALA A 144 -10.23 -17.45 3.24
CA ALA A 144 -11.41 -18.31 3.29
C ALA A 144 -12.56 -17.66 4.08
N LYS A 145 -12.28 -16.95 5.18
CA LYS A 145 -13.27 -16.17 5.92
C LYS A 145 -13.83 -15.01 5.09
N ILE A 146 -12.98 -14.30 4.35
CA ILE A 146 -13.42 -13.22 3.46
C ILE A 146 -14.34 -13.77 2.37
N VAL A 147 -13.94 -14.85 1.68
CA VAL A 147 -14.77 -15.51 0.66
C VAL A 147 -16.09 -15.97 1.26
N GLN A 148 -16.06 -16.58 2.45
CA GLN A 148 -17.26 -17.05 3.13
C GLN A 148 -18.19 -15.89 3.54
N SER A 149 -17.65 -14.75 3.99
CA SER A 149 -18.47 -13.56 4.28
C SER A 149 -19.11 -12.96 3.04
N PHE A 150 -18.42 -12.98 1.90
CA PHE A 150 -19.00 -12.55 0.62
C PHE A 150 -20.11 -13.49 0.14
N ASP A 151 -19.92 -14.80 0.27
CA ASP A 151 -20.92 -15.80 -0.11
C ASP A 151 -22.18 -15.72 0.77
N ASP A 152 -22.02 -15.52 2.09
CA ASP A 152 -23.13 -15.39 3.04
C ASP A 152 -23.94 -14.10 2.79
N GLU A 153 -23.27 -13.00 2.42
CA GLU A 153 -23.93 -11.72 2.14
C GLU A 153 -24.69 -11.75 0.80
N MET A 154 -24.13 -12.39 -0.23
CA MET A 154 -24.79 -12.62 -1.52
C MET A 154 -26.01 -13.55 -1.40
N MET A 155 -25.92 -14.62 -0.60
CA MET A 155 -27.05 -15.54 -0.37
C MET A 155 -28.21 -14.89 0.41
N ASN A 156 -27.95 -13.83 1.19
CA ASN A 156 -28.98 -13.08 1.89
C ASN A 156 -29.73 -12.08 0.98
N ILE A 157 -29.15 -11.68 -0.16
CA ILE A 157 -29.77 -10.75 -1.12
C ILE A 157 -30.69 -11.47 -2.10
N GLU A 158 -30.43 -12.76 -2.40
CA GLU A 158 -31.28 -13.57 -3.29
C GLU A 158 -32.51 -14.18 -2.56
N GLY A 159 -32.65 -13.94 -1.26
CA GLY A 159 -33.69 -14.51 -0.39
C GLY A 159 -34.89 -13.61 -0.08
N GLU A 160 -34.95 -12.37 -0.59
CA GLU A 160 -36.10 -11.46 -0.46
C GLU A 160 -36.94 -11.32 -1.76
#